data_AF-A0A2M9QBB0-F1
#
_entry.id   AF-A0A2M9QBB0-F1
#
_cell.length_a   1.000
_cell.length_b   1.000
_cell.length_c   1.000
_cell.angle_alpha   90.00
_cell.angle_beta   90.00
_cell.angle_gamma   90.00
#
_symmetry.space_group_name_H-M   'P 1'
#
loop_
_entity.id
_entity.type
_entity.pdbx_description
1 polymer ?
#
loop_
_entity_poly.entity_id
_entity_poly.type
_entity_poly.pdbx_seq_one_letter_code
_entity_poly.pdbx_strand_id
1 'polypeptide(L)'
;MNELKSGEVVTLTVLEQQASKWILTNGVDELPLNASEVTEPLSVGDRLEVFLFADRRGDLAATTAIPSFVQGEYGWARVLKVVEREGAFVDIGTSREVLVKAEDLPAITELWPAPGDHLFMTLRTDRNGDLFGRLATEEKISELYEGAFEEMHNKNIKARPYRLLPVGSFLLGVESP
;
A
#
# COMPACT_ATOMS: atom_id res chain seq x y z
N MET A 1 -2.36 -7.25 -25.09
CA MET A 1 -2.29 -6.07 -24.20
C MET A 1 -2.73 -6.54 -22.82
N ASN A 2 -2.02 -6.15 -21.77
CA ASN A 2 -2.42 -6.50 -20.41
C ASN A 2 -3.68 -5.71 -20.05
N GLU A 3 -4.67 -6.41 -19.52
CA GLU A 3 -5.86 -5.84 -18.90
C GLU A 3 -5.44 -5.00 -17.68
N LEU A 4 -5.92 -3.76 -17.59
CA LEU A 4 -5.62 -2.87 -16.48
C LEU A 4 -6.26 -3.38 -15.20
N LYS A 5 -5.48 -3.50 -14.11
CA LYS A 5 -5.96 -4.03 -12.83
C LYS A 5 -5.66 -3.09 -11.69
N SER A 6 -6.54 -3.14 -10.69
CA SER A 6 -6.31 -2.47 -9.41
C SER A 6 -5.03 -3.01 -8.77
N GLY A 7 -4.28 -2.15 -8.09
CA GLY A 7 -3.00 -2.49 -7.46
C GLY A 7 -1.77 -2.33 -8.35
N GLU A 8 -1.94 -1.96 -9.62
CA GLU A 8 -0.84 -1.73 -10.57
C GLU A 8 -0.51 -0.25 -10.71
N VAL A 9 0.78 0.03 -10.95
CA VAL A 9 1.26 1.34 -11.38
C VAL A 9 1.49 1.28 -12.88
N VAL A 10 0.84 2.18 -13.62
CA VAL A 10 0.90 2.22 -15.08
C VAL A 10 1.10 3.64 -15.59
N THR A 11 1.66 3.79 -16.77
CA THR A 11 1.74 5.08 -17.46
C THR A 11 0.56 5.24 -18.42
N LEU A 12 -0.28 6.24 -18.19
CA LEU A 12 -1.42 6.57 -19.06
C LEU A 12 -1.26 7.96 -19.67
N THR A 13 -1.97 8.21 -20.78
CA THR A 13 -1.99 9.49 -21.47
C THR A 13 -3.25 10.26 -21.15
N VAL A 14 -3.16 11.57 -20.90
CA VAL A 14 -4.32 12.44 -20.72
C VAL A 14 -5.08 12.58 -22.04
N LEU A 15 -6.31 12.11 -22.08
CA LEU A 15 -7.20 12.21 -23.24
C LEU A 15 -7.93 13.54 -23.27
N GLU A 16 -8.58 13.89 -22.16
CA GLU A 16 -9.35 15.12 -22.04
C GLU A 16 -9.61 15.50 -20.57
N GLN A 17 -10.08 16.75 -20.37
CA GLN A 17 -10.54 17.23 -19.08
C GLN A 17 -12.07 17.32 -19.06
N GLN A 18 -12.70 16.66 -18.10
CA GLN A 18 -14.15 16.71 -17.87
C GLN A 18 -14.45 17.34 -16.51
N ALA A 19 -14.74 18.64 -16.49
CA ALA A 19 -15.12 19.40 -15.29
C ALA A 19 -14.17 19.17 -14.09
N SER A 20 -14.48 18.22 -13.20
CA SER A 20 -13.72 17.88 -12.00
C SER A 20 -12.83 16.63 -12.12
N LYS A 21 -12.71 16.05 -13.33
CA LYS A 21 -11.93 14.84 -13.60
C LYS A 21 -11.08 14.99 -14.85
N TRP A 22 -9.97 14.28 -14.89
CA TRP A 22 -9.18 14.03 -16.08
C TRP A 22 -9.45 12.61 -16.56
N ILE A 23 -9.59 12.41 -17.87
CA ILE A 23 -9.73 11.09 -18.45
C ILE A 23 -8.36 10.67 -18.97
N LEU A 24 -7.90 9.52 -18.50
CA LEU A 24 -6.62 8.92 -18.88
C LEU A 24 -6.86 7.69 -19.74
N THR A 25 -5.99 7.42 -20.71
CA THR A 25 -6.13 6.26 -21.58
C THR A 25 -4.80 5.59 -21.92
N ASN A 26 -4.86 4.27 -22.14
CA ASN A 26 -3.81 3.48 -22.78
C ASN A 26 -4.09 3.26 -24.29
N GLY A 27 -5.13 3.89 -24.85
CA GLY A 27 -5.63 3.71 -26.21
C GLY A 27 -6.77 2.69 -26.36
N VAL A 28 -7.11 1.97 -25.29
CA VAL A 28 -8.21 0.98 -25.25
C VAL A 28 -9.18 1.30 -24.12
N ASP A 29 -8.66 1.48 -22.91
CA ASP A 29 -9.43 1.76 -21.70
C ASP A 29 -9.37 3.25 -21.36
N GLU A 30 -10.44 3.77 -20.75
CA GLU A 30 -10.53 5.13 -20.25
C GLU A 30 -10.78 5.12 -18.75
N LEU A 31 -9.91 5.80 -17.99
CA LEU A 31 -9.94 5.80 -16.54
C LEU A 31 -10.02 7.24 -15.99
N PRO A 32 -10.89 7.50 -15.00
CA PRO A 32 -10.97 8.81 -14.38
C PRO A 32 -9.83 9.01 -13.36
N LEU A 33 -9.25 10.21 -13.38
CA LEU A 33 -8.38 10.78 -12.35
C LEU A 33 -9.08 12.01 -11.76
N ASN A 34 -9.14 12.12 -10.44
CA ASN A 34 -9.74 13.30 -9.80
C ASN A 34 -8.85 14.53 -9.99
N ALA A 35 -9.41 15.65 -10.47
CA ALA A 35 -8.64 16.88 -10.69
C ALA A 35 -8.06 17.47 -9.40
N SER A 36 -8.63 17.16 -8.23
CA SER A 36 -8.12 17.59 -6.93
C SER A 36 -6.82 16.90 -6.51
N GLU A 37 -6.48 15.75 -7.11
CA GLU A 37 -5.25 14.99 -6.81
C GLU A 37 -4.07 15.43 -7.67
N VAL A 38 -4.34 16.27 -8.67
CA VAL A 38 -3.35 16.79 -9.60
C VAL A 38 -2.66 18.00 -8.97
N THR A 39 -1.40 17.81 -8.57
CA THR A 39 -0.57 18.87 -7.96
C THR A 39 0.11 19.77 -8.99
N GLU A 40 0.39 19.23 -10.18
CA GLU A 40 1.04 19.94 -11.28
C GLU A 40 0.05 20.16 -12.45
N PRO A 41 0.13 21.28 -13.17
CA PRO A 41 -0.76 21.51 -14.31
C PRO A 41 -0.61 20.40 -15.36
N LEU A 42 -1.73 19.71 -15.68
CA LEU A 42 -1.79 18.71 -16.74
C LEU A 42 -2.36 19.30 -18.02
N SER A 43 -1.84 18.83 -19.16
CA SER A 43 -2.34 19.12 -20.51
C SER A 43 -2.78 17.84 -21.21
N VAL A 44 -3.69 17.98 -22.17
CA VAL A 44 -4.08 16.86 -23.04
C VAL A 44 -2.86 16.38 -23.84
N GLY A 45 -2.64 15.07 -23.85
CA GLY A 45 -1.49 14.42 -24.47
C GLY A 45 -0.33 14.13 -23.51
N ASP A 46 -0.36 14.66 -22.28
CA ASP A 46 0.67 14.38 -21.28
C ASP A 46 0.62 12.91 -20.83
N ARG A 47 1.79 12.36 -20.50
CA ARG A 47 1.90 11.00 -19.96
C ARG A 47 2.28 11.07 -18.50
N LEU A 48 1.54 10.35 -17.67
CA LEU A 48 1.71 10.34 -16.23
C LEU A 48 1.69 8.91 -15.71
N GLU A 49 2.50 8.68 -14.69
CA GLU A 49 2.48 7.45 -13.92
C GLU A 49 1.38 7.54 -12.86
N VAL A 50 0.50 6.55 -12.84
CA VAL A 50 -0.65 6.51 -11.95
C VAL A 50 -0.80 5.14 -11.32
N PHE A 51 -1.30 5.13 -10.09
CA PHE A 51 -1.73 3.93 -9.40
C PHE A 51 -3.21 3.68 -9.66
N LEU A 52 -3.55 2.44 -9.98
CA LEU A 52 -4.91 2.02 -10.29
C LEU A 52 -5.59 1.42 -9.06
N PHE A 53 -6.84 1.78 -8.82
CA PHE A 53 -7.63 1.25 -7.71
C PHE A 53 -9.12 1.18 -8.06
N ALA A 54 -9.86 0.31 -7.38
CA ALA A 54 -11.33 0.29 -7.48
C ALA A 54 -11.94 1.43 -6.64
N ASP A 55 -12.78 2.24 -7.26
CA ASP A 55 -13.54 3.28 -6.57
C ASP A 55 -14.68 2.68 -5.72
N ARG A 56 -15.49 3.54 -5.07
CA ARG A 56 -16.60 3.07 -4.22
C ARG A 56 -17.71 2.34 -4.97
N ARG A 57 -17.75 2.43 -6.30
CA ARG A 57 -18.71 1.76 -7.19
C ARG A 57 -18.14 0.46 -7.75
N GLY A 58 -16.85 0.18 -7.51
CA GLY A 58 -16.13 -0.96 -8.08
C GLY A 58 -15.56 -0.65 -9.46
N ASP A 59 -15.66 0.60 -9.94
CA ASP A 59 -15.10 1.01 -11.22
C ASP A 59 -13.62 1.35 -11.04
N LEU A 60 -12.79 1.03 -12.03
CA LEU A 60 -11.36 1.32 -11.97
C LEU A 60 -11.12 2.82 -12.11
N ALA A 61 -10.28 3.38 -11.24
CA ALA A 61 -9.89 4.77 -11.22
C ALA A 61 -8.37 4.90 -11.05
N ALA A 62 -7.83 6.06 -11.41
CA ALA A 62 -6.42 6.36 -11.33
C ALA A 62 -6.14 7.45 -10.28
N THR A 63 -4.98 7.37 -9.63
CA THR A 63 -4.43 8.42 -8.77
C THR A 63 -2.96 8.67 -9.08
N THR A 64 -2.53 9.93 -8.99
CA THR A 64 -1.12 10.35 -9.06
C THR A 64 -0.37 10.10 -7.75
N ALA A 65 -1.08 9.78 -6.66
CA ALA A 65 -0.48 9.44 -5.39
C ALA A 65 -0.02 7.97 -5.40
N ILE A 66 1.21 7.75 -5.85
CA ILE A 66 1.81 6.41 -5.97
C ILE A 66 2.14 5.88 -4.57
N PRO A 67 1.70 4.65 -4.22
CA PRO A 67 2.02 4.08 -2.92
C PRO A 67 3.51 3.77 -2.78
N SER A 68 4.00 3.69 -1.54
CA SER A 68 5.40 3.39 -1.25
C SER A 68 5.84 1.98 -1.63
N PHE A 69 4.89 1.07 -1.87
CA PHE A 69 5.10 -0.29 -2.35
C PHE A 69 3.82 -0.78 -3.05
N VAL A 70 3.99 -1.68 -4.03
CA VAL A 70 2.87 -2.28 -4.78
C VAL A 70 2.69 -3.77 -4.45
N GLN A 71 1.76 -4.44 -5.14
CA GLN A 71 1.57 -5.88 -4.98
C GLN A 71 2.86 -6.65 -5.31
N GLY A 72 3.28 -7.52 -4.40
CA GLY A 72 4.51 -8.31 -4.52
C GLY A 72 5.74 -7.63 -3.92
N GLU A 73 5.68 -6.32 -3.70
CA GLU A 73 6.66 -5.57 -2.91
C GLU A 73 6.19 -5.45 -1.47
N TYR A 74 7.15 -5.31 -0.55
CA TYR A 74 6.87 -5.21 0.87
C TYR A 74 7.40 -3.91 1.43
N GLY A 75 6.60 -3.26 2.26
CA GLY A 75 6.98 -2.03 2.92
C GLY A 75 6.23 -1.81 4.23
N TRP A 76 6.65 -0.77 4.93
CA TRP A 76 6.00 -0.32 6.16
C TRP A 76 4.81 0.57 5.84
N ALA A 77 3.63 0.18 6.30
CA ALA A 77 2.42 0.98 6.24
C ALA A 77 2.05 1.50 7.63
N ARG A 78 1.76 2.79 7.75
CA ARG A 78 1.41 3.41 9.04
C ARG A 78 -0.05 3.14 9.38
N VAL A 79 -0.32 2.69 10.59
CA VAL A 79 -1.68 2.44 11.08
C VAL A 79 -2.37 3.77 11.37
N LEU A 80 -3.50 4.01 10.72
CA LEU A 80 -4.32 5.21 10.89
C LEU A 80 -5.35 5.02 12.00
N LYS A 81 -6.06 3.89 11.96
CA LYS A 81 -7.11 3.53 12.91
C LYS A 81 -7.30 2.02 12.91
N VAL A 82 -7.93 1.52 13.97
CA VAL A 82 -8.24 0.11 14.14
C VAL A 82 -9.69 -0.04 14.55
N VAL A 83 -10.41 -0.92 13.85
CA VAL A 83 -11.82 -1.21 14.08
C VAL A 83 -11.93 -2.71 14.30
N GLU A 84 -12.28 -3.14 15.52
CA GLU A 84 -12.21 -4.54 15.97
C GLU A 84 -12.88 -5.55 15.02
N ARG A 85 -13.99 -5.16 14.37
CA ARG A 85 -14.71 -6.04 13.43
C ARG A 85 -14.15 -6.07 12.02
N GLU A 86 -13.38 -5.06 11.63
CA GLU A 86 -12.89 -4.89 10.25
C GLU A 86 -11.40 -5.20 10.16
N GLY A 87 -10.60 -4.64 11.09
CA GLY A 87 -9.16 -4.77 11.16
C GLY A 87 -8.46 -3.42 11.31
N ALA A 88 -7.25 -3.32 10.76
CA ALA A 88 -6.43 -2.12 10.83
C ALA A 88 -6.41 -1.40 9.47
N PHE A 89 -6.73 -0.11 9.49
CA PHE A 89 -6.61 0.75 8.32
C PHE A 89 -5.23 1.40 8.31
N VAL A 90 -4.53 1.29 7.19
CA VAL A 90 -3.18 1.77 7.03
C VAL A 90 -3.05 2.78 5.89
N ASP A 91 -2.07 3.67 6.04
CA ASP A 91 -1.58 4.57 5.01
C ASP A 91 -0.40 3.94 4.28
N ILE A 92 -0.50 3.92 2.96
CA ILE A 92 0.53 3.41 2.04
C ILE A 92 1.11 4.53 1.16
N GLY A 93 0.79 5.79 1.42
CA GLY A 93 1.24 6.94 0.62
C GLY A 93 0.34 7.27 -0.58
N THR A 94 -0.85 6.68 -0.66
CA THR A 94 -1.83 6.96 -1.72
C THR A 94 -3.04 7.73 -1.18
N SER A 95 -3.95 8.16 -2.05
CA SER A 95 -5.18 8.90 -1.67
C SER A 95 -6.22 8.04 -0.94
N ARG A 96 -5.93 6.76 -0.72
CA ARG A 96 -6.82 5.75 -0.13
C ARG A 96 -6.12 5.05 1.03
N GLU A 97 -6.88 4.84 2.11
CA GLU A 97 -6.50 3.91 3.17
C GLU A 97 -6.74 2.46 2.72
N VAL A 98 -5.86 1.56 3.16
CA VAL A 98 -5.95 0.13 2.86
C VAL A 98 -6.29 -0.63 4.14
N LEU A 99 -7.19 -1.61 4.03
CA LEU A 99 -7.59 -2.45 5.16
C LEU A 99 -6.70 -3.70 5.24
N VAL A 100 -6.03 -3.89 6.37
CA VAL A 100 -5.54 -5.20 6.83
C VAL A 100 -6.65 -5.83 7.65
N LYS A 101 -7.19 -6.97 7.20
CA LYS A 101 -8.39 -7.54 7.80
C LYS A 101 -8.12 -8.08 9.21
N ALA A 102 -9.13 -8.05 10.05
CA ALA A 102 -9.09 -8.64 11.40
C ALA A 102 -8.65 -10.11 11.40
N GLU A 103 -9.01 -10.87 10.36
CA GLU A 103 -8.61 -12.28 10.19
C GLU A 103 -7.10 -12.48 9.97
N ASP A 104 -6.41 -11.44 9.48
CA ASP A 104 -4.96 -11.46 9.27
C ASP A 104 -4.19 -10.93 10.51
N LEU A 105 -4.88 -10.33 11.49
CA LEU A 105 -4.31 -9.84 12.73
C LEU A 105 -4.25 -10.95 13.80
N PRO A 106 -3.44 -10.80 14.88
CA PRO A 106 -3.39 -11.77 15.96
C PRO A 106 -4.77 -12.06 16.57
N ALA A 107 -5.03 -13.30 16.99
CA ALA A 107 -6.31 -13.65 17.63
C ALA A 107 -6.54 -12.93 18.98
N ILE A 108 -5.47 -12.48 19.63
CA ILE A 108 -5.49 -11.72 20.88
C ILE A 108 -5.53 -10.24 20.53
N THR A 109 -6.64 -9.56 20.82
CA THR A 109 -6.87 -8.16 20.42
C THR A 109 -5.96 -7.19 21.14
N GLU A 110 -5.47 -7.53 22.33
CA GLU A 110 -4.48 -6.73 23.06
C GLU A 110 -3.11 -6.65 22.35
N LEU A 111 -2.85 -7.56 21.39
CA LEU A 111 -1.64 -7.56 20.56
C LEU A 111 -1.84 -6.84 19.21
N TRP A 112 -3.00 -6.25 18.98
CA TRP A 112 -3.25 -5.50 17.76
C TRP A 112 -2.43 -4.22 17.73
N PRO A 113 -2.08 -3.73 16.51
CA PRO A 113 -1.39 -2.45 16.39
C PRO A 113 -2.24 -1.30 16.91
N ALA A 114 -1.60 -0.24 17.40
CA ALA A 114 -2.25 1.02 17.73
C ALA A 114 -2.10 2.04 16.58
N PRO A 115 -2.94 3.09 16.52
CA PRO A 115 -2.72 4.21 15.62
C PRO A 115 -1.31 4.81 15.78
N GLY A 116 -0.58 4.93 14.67
CA GLY A 116 0.81 5.37 14.64
C GLY A 116 1.85 4.25 14.57
N ASP A 117 1.46 3.01 14.87
CA ASP A 117 2.31 1.84 14.63
C ASP A 117 2.47 1.58 13.13
N HIS A 118 3.37 0.68 12.77
CA HIS A 118 3.62 0.32 11.38
C HIS A 118 3.54 -1.19 11.18
N LEU A 119 2.91 -1.59 10.09
CA LEU A 119 2.81 -2.98 9.67
C LEU A 119 3.69 -3.21 8.46
N PHE A 120 4.47 -4.29 8.47
CA PHE A 120 5.24 -4.71 7.30
C PHE A 120 4.37 -5.64 6.44
N MET A 121 4.01 -5.16 5.25
CA MET A 121 2.96 -5.78 4.44
C MET A 121 3.18 -5.55 2.94
N THR A 122 2.42 -6.28 2.14
CA THR A 122 2.25 -6.07 0.70
C THR A 122 0.78 -5.79 0.38
N LEU A 123 0.51 -5.30 -0.84
CA LEU A 123 -0.86 -5.12 -1.32
C LEU A 123 -1.41 -6.41 -1.94
N ARG A 124 -2.72 -6.60 -1.82
CA ARG A 124 -3.48 -7.65 -2.49
C ARG A 124 -4.80 -7.07 -2.98
N THR A 125 -5.17 -7.42 -4.21
CA THR A 125 -6.52 -7.18 -4.71
C THR A 125 -7.41 -8.41 -4.60
N ASP A 126 -8.70 -8.18 -4.38
CA ASP A 126 -9.71 -9.24 -4.51
C ASP A 126 -10.27 -9.32 -5.94
N ARG A 127 -11.32 -10.13 -6.15
CA ARG A 127 -11.95 -10.30 -7.47
C ARG A 127 -12.73 -9.08 -7.94
N ASN A 128 -13.14 -8.20 -7.02
CA ASN A 128 -13.88 -6.99 -7.31
C ASN A 128 -12.93 -5.79 -7.53
N GLY A 129 -11.62 -5.99 -7.33
CA GLY A 129 -10.60 -4.94 -7.44
C GLY A 129 -10.38 -4.17 -6.14
N ASP A 130 -10.99 -4.57 -5.04
CA ASP A 130 -10.78 -3.95 -3.73
C ASP A 130 -9.36 -4.19 -3.24
N LEU A 131 -8.72 -3.14 -2.71
CA LEU A 131 -7.36 -3.19 -2.19
C LEU A 131 -7.34 -3.55 -0.71
N PHE A 132 -6.57 -4.59 -0.38
CA PHE A 132 -6.32 -5.05 0.97
C PHE A 132 -4.83 -5.13 1.26
N GLY A 133 -4.49 -5.01 2.53
CA GLY A 133 -3.15 -5.27 3.01
C GLY A 133 -3.00 -6.72 3.41
N ARG A 134 -1.82 -7.29 3.12
CA ARG A 134 -1.44 -8.63 3.56
C ARG A 134 -0.12 -8.55 4.30
N LEU A 135 -0.13 -8.97 5.57
CA LEU A 135 1.07 -9.01 6.40
C LEU A 135 2.14 -9.92 5.77
N ALA A 136 3.41 -9.56 5.96
CA ALA A 136 4.52 -10.39 5.54
C ALA A 136 4.56 -11.72 6.31
N THR A 137 4.95 -12.77 5.61
CA THR A 137 5.22 -14.08 6.21
C THR A 137 6.71 -14.21 6.52
N GLU A 138 7.07 -15.17 7.38
CA GLU A 138 8.46 -15.45 7.72
C GLU A 138 9.31 -15.76 6.51
N GLU A 139 8.74 -16.51 5.56
CA GLU A 139 9.42 -16.92 4.34
C GLU A 139 9.78 -15.68 3.52
N LYS A 140 8.88 -14.69 3.42
CA LYS A 140 9.21 -13.43 2.73
C LYS A 140 10.17 -12.55 3.50
N ILE A 141 10.07 -12.49 4.82
CA ILE A 141 11.06 -11.75 5.61
C ILE A 141 12.45 -12.36 5.43
N SER A 142 12.58 -13.68 5.44
CA SER A 142 13.86 -14.37 5.29
C SER A 142 14.53 -14.11 3.94
N GLU A 143 13.74 -13.86 2.88
CA GLU A 143 14.26 -13.47 1.56
C GLU A 143 14.70 -12.01 1.49
N LEU A 144 14.09 -11.12 2.28
CA LEU A 144 14.37 -9.68 2.30
C LEU A 144 15.39 -9.27 3.36
N TYR A 145 15.64 -10.14 4.33
CA TYR A 145 16.46 -9.86 5.50
C TYR A 145 17.96 -9.92 5.16
N GLU A 146 18.68 -8.88 5.56
CA GLU A 146 20.13 -8.89 5.63
C GLU A 146 20.60 -9.10 7.07
N GLY A 147 21.54 -10.02 7.24
CA GLY A 147 22.16 -10.30 8.54
C GLY A 147 22.84 -9.06 9.12
N ALA A 148 22.76 -8.89 10.43
CA ALA A 148 23.49 -7.83 11.10
C ALA A 148 25.02 -8.05 10.98
N PHE A 149 25.75 -6.99 10.59
CA PHE A 149 27.21 -7.01 10.59
C PHE A 149 27.79 -7.07 12.01
N GLU A 150 28.99 -7.61 12.17
CA GLU A 150 29.67 -7.69 13.49
C GLU A 150 29.80 -6.32 14.18
N GLU A 151 29.93 -5.24 13.41
CA GLU A 151 30.03 -3.87 13.90
C GLU A 151 28.79 -3.38 14.67
N MET A 152 27.64 -4.04 14.46
CA MET A 152 26.39 -3.77 15.16
C MET A 152 26.37 -4.35 16.58
N HIS A 153 27.37 -5.15 16.95
CA HIS A 153 27.48 -5.71 18.28
C HIS A 153 27.55 -4.59 19.35
N ASN A 154 26.70 -4.70 20.37
CA ASN A 154 26.57 -3.71 21.46
C ASN A 154 26.15 -2.31 20.99
N LYS A 155 25.48 -2.19 19.83
CA LYS A 155 24.87 -0.94 19.36
C LYS A 155 23.37 -0.95 19.63
N ASN A 156 22.83 0.19 20.02
CA ASN A 156 21.39 0.41 20.07
C ASN A 156 20.88 0.65 18.66
N ILE A 157 19.86 -0.11 18.25
CA ILE A 157 19.16 0.07 16.98
C ILE A 157 17.68 0.34 17.22
N LYS A 158 17.06 1.08 16.32
CA LYS A 158 15.60 1.18 16.27
C LYS A 158 15.09 0.01 15.43
N ALA A 159 14.09 -0.69 15.94
CA ALA A 159 13.48 -1.81 15.25
C ALA A 159 11.96 -1.81 15.48
N ARG A 160 11.21 -2.41 14.56
CA ARG A 160 9.75 -2.50 14.62
C ARG A 160 9.35 -3.98 14.66
N PRO A 161 8.37 -4.37 15.49
CA PRO A 161 7.86 -5.72 15.48
C PRO A 161 7.11 -5.99 14.18
N TYR A 162 7.36 -7.15 13.57
CA TYR A 162 6.58 -7.63 12.43
C TYR A 162 5.86 -8.94 12.74
N ARG A 163 6.32 -9.70 13.74
CA ARG A 163 5.72 -10.98 14.12
C ARG A 163 5.84 -11.24 15.62
N LEU A 164 4.77 -11.77 16.19
CA LEU A 164 4.65 -12.12 17.61
C LEU A 164 4.35 -13.62 17.73
N LEU A 165 5.16 -14.35 18.47
CA LEU A 165 4.96 -15.77 18.78
C LEU A 165 5.10 -16.00 20.29
N PRO A 166 4.59 -17.12 20.85
CA PRO A 166 4.78 -17.44 22.27
C PRO A 166 6.25 -17.53 22.71
N VAL A 167 7.16 -17.81 21.76
CA VAL A 167 8.61 -17.90 21.99
C VAL A 167 9.31 -16.54 22.03
N GLY A 168 8.65 -15.47 21.57
CA GLY A 168 9.22 -14.12 21.54
C GLY A 168 8.68 -13.23 20.42
N SER A 169 9.25 -12.02 20.36
CA SER A 169 8.94 -11.00 19.35
C SER A 169 10.05 -10.91 18.33
N PHE A 170 9.66 -10.89 17.05
CA PHE A 170 10.58 -10.77 15.93
C PHE A 170 10.51 -9.34 15.40
N LEU A 171 11.68 -8.72 15.30
CA LEU A 171 11.84 -7.31 14.98
C LEU A 171 12.64 -7.15 13.69
N LEU A 172 12.32 -6.12 12.92
CA LEU A 172 13.11 -5.66 11.78
C LEU A 172 13.71 -4.30 12.11
N GLY A 173 15.01 -4.15 11.87
CA GLY A 173 15.70 -2.87 12.00
C GLY A 173 15.09 -1.82 11.06
N VAL A 174 15.06 -0.56 11.50
CA VAL A 174 14.67 0.56 10.64
C VAL A 174 15.83 1.52 10.49
N GLU A 175 16.22 1.81 9.24
CA GLU A 175 17.36 2.69 8.93
C GLU A 175 17.05 4.17 9.21
N SER A 176 15.78 4.56 9.33
CA SER A 176 15.39 5.93 9.73
C SER A 176 14.09 5.94 10.55
N PRO A 177 14.02 6.74 11.63
CA PRO A 177 12.93 6.71 12.60
C PRO A 177 11.56 7.20 12.11
#